data_AF-A0A9E6W1V1-F1
#
_entry.id   AF-A0A9E6W1V1-F1
#
_cell.length_a   1.000
_cell.length_b   1.000
_cell.length_c   1.000
_cell.angle_alpha   90.00
_cell.angle_beta   90.00
_cell.angle_gamma   90.00
#
_symmetry.space_group_name_H-M   'P 1'
#
loop_
_entity.id
_entity.type
_entity.pdbx_description
1 polymer ?
#
loop_
_entity_poly.entity_id
_entity_poly.type
_entity_poly.pdbx_seq_one_letter_code
_entity_poly.pdbx_strand_id
1 'polypeptide(L)'
;MAIYRFRIYLEEDDEVVRVFEVKSSQNLEDLHFALLKSVDFDNKHNASFYISDDHWKKGKRYIFLPEPGMEELPLFGVTRLSALINDPHQKLVYVYDHAVEWTFLIELIGITMAEDAKKSYPYLVRTEGKAPKQYKVQRKVGEDLEEDEFSYLTKNLLSGEIAEEMSAEEVDEGETDDMGEEGDDDGDDDSNDDFYGEEEGGGDDDY
;
A
#
# COMPACT_ATOMS: atom_id res chain seq x y z
N MET A 1 15.27 29.05 8.73
CA MET A 1 14.26 28.48 7.81
C MET A 1 13.55 27.37 8.57
N ALA A 2 12.26 27.11 8.31
CA ALA A 2 11.59 26.01 9.01
C ALA A 2 12.18 24.67 8.55
N ILE A 3 12.37 23.76 9.48
CA ILE A 3 12.76 22.37 9.25
C ILE A 3 11.55 21.51 9.61
N TYR A 4 11.09 20.75 8.62
CA TYR A 4 10.02 19.78 8.78
C TYR A 4 10.60 18.44 9.14
N ARG A 5 10.02 17.80 10.15
CA ARG A 5 10.34 16.43 10.52
C ARG A 5 9.22 15.52 10.05
N PHE A 6 9.52 14.68 9.07
CA PHE A 6 8.59 13.69 8.56
C PHE A 6 8.92 12.31 9.13
N ARG A 7 7.90 11.59 9.57
CA ARG A 7 7.94 10.15 9.77
C ARG A 7 7.38 9.50 8.52
N ILE A 8 8.07 8.51 8.00
CA ILE A 8 7.73 7.78 6.78
C ILE A 8 7.72 6.30 7.11
N TYR A 9 6.65 5.61 6.76
CA TYR A 9 6.52 4.17 6.93
C TYR A 9 6.02 3.53 5.65
N LEU A 10 6.40 2.27 5.42
CA LEU A 10 5.94 1.51 4.27
C LEU A 10 4.55 0.95 4.57
N GLU A 11 3.62 1.05 3.61
CA GLU A 11 2.24 0.60 3.80
C GLU A 11 2.14 -0.92 3.98
N GLU A 12 3.00 -1.69 3.29
CA GLU A 12 3.04 -3.16 3.38
C GLU A 12 3.74 -3.69 4.63
N ASP A 13 4.60 -2.88 5.27
CA ASP A 13 5.42 -3.26 6.42
C ASP A 13 5.68 -2.04 7.32
N ASP A 14 4.91 -1.93 8.39
CA ASP A 14 4.96 -0.82 9.33
C ASP A 14 6.20 -0.84 10.24
N GLU A 15 6.99 -1.93 10.24
CA GLU A 15 8.28 -1.98 10.91
C GLU A 15 9.33 -1.11 10.19
N VAL A 16 9.15 -0.87 8.89
CA VAL A 16 10.08 -0.08 8.07
C VAL A 16 9.78 1.40 8.23
N VAL A 17 10.46 2.04 9.19
CA VAL A 17 10.30 3.47 9.48
C VAL A 17 11.55 4.26 9.11
N ARG A 18 11.34 5.42 8.48
CA ARG A 18 12.37 6.44 8.23
C ARG A 18 11.91 7.77 8.83
N VAL A 19 12.80 8.47 9.51
CA VAL A 19 12.52 9.83 9.99
C VAL A 19 13.48 10.79 9.31
N PHE A 20 12.93 11.73 8.57
CA PHE A 20 13.69 12.76 7.85
C PHE A 20 13.47 14.13 8.44
N GLU A 21 14.53 14.93 8.49
CA GLU A 21 14.44 16.37 8.59
C GLU A 21 14.69 17.01 7.23
N VAL A 22 13.82 17.91 6.80
CA VAL A 22 13.87 18.55 5.48
C VAL A 22 13.60 20.03 5.62
N LYS A 23 14.28 20.86 4.84
CA LYS A 23 14.05 22.31 4.86
C LYS A 23 12.73 22.65 4.18
N SER A 24 12.02 23.66 4.68
CA SER A 24 10.78 24.13 4.07
C SER A 24 10.96 24.66 2.64
N SER A 25 12.15 25.12 2.28
CA SER A 25 12.47 25.58 0.92
C SER A 25 12.79 24.46 -0.07
N GLN A 26 13.07 23.25 0.42
CA GLN A 26 13.35 22.10 -0.43
C GLN A 26 12.07 21.63 -1.12
N ASN A 27 12.26 20.95 -2.23
CA ASN A 27 11.16 20.50 -3.07
C ASN A 27 10.84 19.01 -2.79
N LEU A 28 9.79 18.51 -3.43
CA LEU A 28 9.43 17.10 -3.34
C LEU A 28 10.49 16.18 -3.96
N GLU A 29 11.28 16.68 -4.91
CA GLU A 29 12.34 15.91 -5.58
C GLU A 29 13.50 15.60 -4.62
N ASP A 30 13.87 16.55 -3.76
CA ASP A 30 14.85 16.36 -2.70
C ASP A 30 14.40 15.22 -1.76
N LEU A 31 13.14 15.24 -1.34
CA LEU A 31 12.56 14.20 -0.47
C LEU A 31 12.48 12.85 -1.18
N HIS A 32 12.08 12.83 -2.45
CA HIS A 32 12.02 11.63 -3.30
C HIS A 32 13.37 10.92 -3.34
N PHE A 33 14.46 11.61 -3.72
CA PHE A 33 15.78 11.00 -3.80
C PHE A 33 16.31 10.57 -2.43
N ALA A 34 16.06 11.37 -1.38
CA ALA A 34 16.47 11.02 -0.02
C ALA A 34 15.77 9.74 0.47
N LEU A 35 14.46 9.61 0.21
CA LEU A 35 13.69 8.43 0.58
C LEU A 35 14.18 7.19 -0.16
N LEU A 36 14.27 7.22 -1.50
CA LEU A 36 14.75 6.09 -2.30
C LEU A 36 16.14 5.61 -1.84
N LYS A 37 17.05 6.54 -1.60
CA LYS A 37 18.39 6.22 -1.08
C LYS A 37 18.35 5.54 0.30
N SER A 38 17.39 5.88 1.15
CA SER A 38 17.27 5.29 2.49
C SER A 38 16.67 3.88 2.53
N VAL A 39 16.01 3.48 1.44
CA VAL A 39 15.46 2.13 1.25
C VAL A 39 16.22 1.32 0.21
N ASP A 40 17.33 1.87 -0.31
CA ASP A 40 18.19 1.24 -1.33
C ASP A 40 17.43 0.88 -2.61
N PHE A 41 16.51 1.77 -3.01
CA PHE A 41 15.80 1.66 -4.28
C PHE A 41 16.55 2.45 -5.36
N ASP A 42 16.50 1.96 -6.60
CA ASP A 42 16.95 2.72 -7.75
C ASP A 42 16.03 3.92 -8.04
N ASN A 43 16.43 4.75 -9.00
CA ASN A 43 15.73 5.96 -9.43
C ASN A 43 15.24 5.86 -10.88
N LYS A 44 14.83 4.66 -11.31
CA LYS A 44 14.47 4.38 -12.71
C LYS A 44 12.98 4.55 -13.00
N HIS A 45 12.15 4.48 -11.97
CA HIS A 45 10.70 4.50 -12.13
C HIS A 45 10.12 5.88 -11.84
N ASN A 46 8.91 6.10 -12.35
CA ASN A 46 8.16 7.30 -12.03
C ASN A 46 7.57 7.20 -10.61
N ALA A 47 7.19 8.35 -10.07
CA ALA A 47 6.66 8.46 -8.72
C ALA A 47 5.60 9.56 -8.62
N SER A 48 4.71 9.41 -7.64
CA SER A 48 3.68 10.39 -7.34
C SER A 48 3.58 10.68 -5.84
N PHE A 49 3.46 11.96 -5.48
CA PHE A 49 3.03 12.36 -4.13
C PHE A 49 1.56 12.77 -4.17
N TYR A 50 0.83 12.48 -3.10
CA TYR A 50 -0.55 12.89 -2.90
C TYR A 50 -0.66 13.64 -1.58
N ILE A 51 -1.28 14.82 -1.57
CA ILE A 51 -1.77 15.40 -0.33
C ILE A 51 -2.90 14.50 0.17
N SER A 52 -2.84 14.15 1.45
CA SER A 52 -3.79 13.22 2.05
C SER A 52 -4.50 13.80 3.26
N ASP A 53 -5.66 13.22 3.57
CA ASP A 53 -6.42 13.51 4.78
C ASP A 53 -6.00 12.58 5.93
N ASP A 54 -6.76 12.63 7.03
CA ASP A 54 -6.45 11.82 8.20
C ASP A 54 -6.59 10.31 8.00
N HIS A 55 -7.31 9.89 6.96
CA HIS A 55 -7.59 8.49 6.63
C HIS A 55 -6.74 8.00 5.45
N TRP A 56 -5.64 8.68 5.13
CA TRP A 56 -4.74 8.33 4.02
C TRP A 56 -5.41 8.34 2.64
N LYS A 57 -6.53 9.05 2.49
CA LYS A 57 -7.18 9.19 1.18
C LYS A 57 -6.32 10.06 0.26
N LYS A 58 -6.01 9.54 -0.93
CA LYS A 58 -5.22 10.24 -1.95
C LYS A 58 -6.02 11.42 -2.51
N GLY A 59 -5.56 12.64 -2.25
CA GLY A 59 -6.13 13.89 -2.76
C GLY A 59 -5.35 14.42 -3.95
N LYS A 60 -4.90 15.68 -3.86
CA LYS A 60 -4.16 16.34 -4.95
C LYS A 60 -2.84 15.62 -5.24
N ARG A 61 -2.64 15.27 -6.51
CA ARG A 61 -1.47 14.56 -7.03
C ARG A 61 -0.38 15.51 -7.54
N TYR A 62 0.87 15.09 -7.34
CA TYR A 62 2.11 15.67 -7.83
C TYR A 62 2.92 14.55 -8.49
N ILE A 63 3.69 14.83 -9.53
CA ILE A 63 4.40 13.81 -10.33
C ILE A 63 5.90 14.10 -10.46
N PHE A 64 6.73 13.06 -10.51
CA PHE A 64 8.18 13.21 -10.70
C PHE A 64 8.52 13.58 -12.14
N LEU A 65 8.05 12.79 -13.11
CA LEU A 65 8.19 13.04 -14.54
C LEU A 65 6.82 13.16 -15.22
N PRO A 66 6.69 14.00 -16.27
CA PRO A 66 5.47 14.10 -17.07
C PRO A 66 5.05 12.74 -17.65
N GLU A 67 3.77 12.42 -17.55
CA GLU A 67 3.15 11.26 -18.17
C GLU A 67 2.19 11.72 -19.28
N PRO A 68 2.02 10.96 -20.37
CA PRO A 68 1.07 11.30 -21.42
C PRO A 68 -0.35 11.49 -20.87
N GLY A 69 -0.94 12.66 -21.11
CA GLY A 69 -2.27 13.02 -20.60
C GLY A 69 -2.29 13.54 -19.16
N MET A 70 -1.13 13.78 -18.56
CA MET A 70 -0.98 14.36 -17.21
C MET A 70 -0.01 15.54 -17.17
N GLU A 71 0.18 16.23 -18.30
CA GLU A 71 1.15 17.30 -18.46
C GLU A 71 0.85 18.54 -17.59
N GLU A 72 -0.39 18.68 -17.13
CA GLU A 72 -0.83 19.80 -16.28
C GLU A 72 -0.54 19.58 -14.79
N LEU A 73 -0.11 18.37 -14.38
CA LEU A 73 0.16 18.09 -12.98
C LEU A 73 1.45 18.76 -12.50
N PRO A 74 1.47 19.27 -11.25
CA PRO A 74 2.65 19.91 -10.69
C PRO A 74 3.81 18.92 -10.51
N LEU A 75 4.99 19.31 -10.97
CA LEU A 75 6.21 18.50 -10.91
C LEU A 75 6.88 18.58 -9.53
N PHE A 76 7.60 17.52 -9.17
CA PHE A 76 8.37 17.46 -7.92
C PHE A 76 9.40 18.59 -7.81
N GLY A 77 10.17 18.82 -8.88
CA GLY A 77 11.28 19.77 -8.90
C GLY A 77 10.88 21.23 -8.64
N VAL A 78 9.63 21.60 -8.92
CA VAL A 78 9.11 22.96 -8.71
C VAL A 78 8.27 23.10 -7.43
N THR A 79 7.78 21.98 -6.89
CA THR A 79 6.87 21.99 -5.75
C THR A 79 7.65 22.00 -4.45
N ARG A 80 7.67 23.15 -3.76
CA ARG A 80 8.27 23.29 -2.43
C ARG A 80 7.44 22.62 -1.36
N LEU A 81 8.10 22.03 -0.37
CA LEU A 81 7.43 21.44 0.80
C LEU A 81 6.60 22.48 1.56
N SER A 82 7.07 23.72 1.68
CA SER A 82 6.31 24.79 2.36
C SER A 82 4.95 25.09 1.73
N ALA A 83 4.73 24.74 0.46
CA ALA A 83 3.45 24.94 -0.21
C ALA A 83 2.43 23.81 0.07
N LEU A 84 2.89 22.70 0.64
CA LEU A 84 2.08 21.51 0.92
C LEU A 84 1.61 21.44 2.37
N ILE A 85 2.35 22.07 3.28
CA ILE A 85 2.10 21.99 4.72
C ILE A 85 1.14 23.10 5.14
N ASN A 86 -0.14 22.73 5.31
CA ASN A 86 -1.16 23.63 5.85
C ASN A 86 -1.65 23.20 7.26
N ASP A 87 -1.31 21.99 7.67
CA ASP A 87 -1.69 21.40 8.96
C ASP A 87 -0.44 20.92 9.74
N PRO A 88 -0.38 21.06 11.09
CA PRO A 88 0.71 20.54 11.91
C PRO A 88 0.96 19.03 11.79
N HIS A 89 -0.08 18.25 11.44
CA HIS A 89 -0.08 16.81 11.22
C HIS A 89 -0.31 16.46 9.75
N GLN A 90 0.08 17.34 8.81
CA GLN A 90 -0.09 17.10 7.38
C GLN A 90 0.39 15.70 6.96
N LYS A 91 -0.51 14.95 6.30
CA LYS A 91 -0.24 13.63 5.74
C LYS A 91 -0.03 13.71 4.23
N LEU A 92 0.90 12.91 3.73
CA LEU A 92 1.17 12.72 2.32
C LEU A 92 1.29 11.22 2.02
N VAL A 93 0.81 10.80 0.87
CA VAL A 93 1.05 9.43 0.36
C VAL A 93 2.05 9.53 -0.78
N TYR A 94 3.11 8.73 -0.72
CA TYR A 94 4.12 8.64 -1.78
C TYR A 94 4.05 7.27 -2.42
N VAL A 95 3.86 7.23 -3.74
CA VAL A 95 3.82 5.99 -4.52
C VAL A 95 5.01 6.00 -5.47
N TYR A 96 5.86 4.99 -5.38
CA TYR A 96 6.98 4.76 -6.27
C TYR A 96 6.74 3.54 -7.15
N ASP A 97 7.09 3.65 -8.44
CA ASP A 97 6.84 2.61 -9.45
C ASP A 97 5.35 2.29 -9.58
N HIS A 98 4.66 2.90 -10.55
CA HIS A 98 3.22 2.69 -10.74
C HIS A 98 2.85 1.27 -11.20
N ALA A 99 3.81 0.40 -11.52
CA ALA A 99 3.55 -1.01 -11.83
C ALA A 99 3.58 -1.91 -10.60
N VAL A 100 4.41 -1.57 -9.61
CA VAL A 100 4.55 -2.33 -8.35
C VAL A 100 3.79 -1.68 -7.18
N GLU A 101 3.60 -0.36 -7.25
CA GLU A 101 2.91 0.50 -6.28
C GLU A 101 3.51 0.51 -4.87
N TRP A 102 4.84 0.66 -4.77
CA TRP A 102 5.50 0.86 -3.47
C TRP A 102 4.96 2.12 -2.79
N THR A 103 4.13 1.92 -1.77
CA THR A 103 3.39 3.00 -1.11
C THR A 103 3.99 3.31 0.26
N PHE A 104 4.38 4.56 0.45
CA PHE A 104 4.91 5.09 1.70
C PHE A 104 3.97 6.15 2.26
N LEU A 105 3.66 6.03 3.53
CA LEU A 105 2.80 6.93 4.28
C LEU A 105 3.69 7.92 5.05
N ILE A 106 3.49 9.21 4.80
CA ILE A 106 4.36 10.28 5.29
C ILE A 106 3.53 11.19 6.18
N GLU A 107 3.97 11.36 7.42
CA GLU A 107 3.33 12.21 8.41
C GLU A 107 4.29 13.31 8.88
N LEU A 108 3.84 14.55 8.89
CA LEU A 108 4.55 15.63 9.57
C LEU A 108 4.41 15.46 11.10
N ILE A 109 5.53 15.21 11.77
CA ILE A 109 5.57 14.98 13.23
C ILE A 109 6.22 16.13 14.00
N GLY A 110 6.69 17.16 13.32
CA GLY A 110 7.25 18.34 13.98
C GLY A 110 7.81 19.39 13.03
N ILE A 111 7.83 20.63 13.53
CA ILE A 111 8.41 21.79 12.85
C ILE A 111 9.37 22.47 13.82
N THR A 112 10.60 22.73 13.40
CA THR A 112 11.57 23.52 14.17
C THR A 112 12.12 24.67 13.35
N MET A 113 12.41 25.79 14.02
CA MET A 113 13.04 26.96 13.39
C MET A 113 14.57 26.95 13.55
N ALA A 114 15.09 26.01 14.33
CA ALA A 114 16.52 25.83 14.56
C ALA A 114 17.12 24.92 13.47
N GLU A 115 17.78 25.54 12.50
CA GLU A 115 18.61 24.83 11.53
C GLU A 115 19.96 24.49 12.14
N ASP A 116 20.39 23.23 12.01
CA ASP A 116 21.72 22.81 12.41
C ASP A 116 22.68 22.94 11.21
N ALA A 117 23.60 23.90 11.29
CA ALA A 117 24.58 24.17 10.24
C ALA A 117 25.53 22.99 9.96
N LYS A 118 25.61 22.00 10.86
CA LYS A 118 26.43 20.79 10.65
C LYS A 118 25.70 19.71 9.85
N LYS A 119 24.38 19.81 9.69
CA LYS A 119 23.58 18.85 8.94
C LYS A 119 23.42 19.28 7.50
N SER A 120 23.58 18.32 6.59
CA SER A 120 23.13 18.47 5.21
C SER A 120 21.70 17.93 5.11
N TYR A 121 20.80 18.73 4.54
CA TYR A 121 19.39 18.39 4.39
C TYR A 121 19.10 17.96 2.93
N PRO A 122 18.24 16.95 2.68
CA PRO A 122 17.45 16.20 3.67
C PRO A 122 18.34 15.31 4.54
N TYR A 123 18.05 15.29 5.84
CA TYR A 123 18.84 14.57 6.83
C TYR A 123 18.04 13.38 7.38
N LEU A 124 18.57 12.17 7.23
CA LEU A 124 17.99 10.96 7.81
C LEU A 124 18.34 10.89 9.30
N VAL A 125 17.35 11.13 10.15
CA VAL A 125 17.49 11.15 11.62
C VAL A 125 17.44 9.74 12.20
N ARG A 126 16.54 8.90 11.69
CA ARG A 126 16.27 7.56 12.24
C ARG A 126 15.90 6.59 11.13
N THR A 127 16.36 5.36 11.31
CA THR A 127 16.09 4.20 10.45
C THR A 127 15.69 3.04 11.35
N GLU A 128 14.54 2.44 11.08
CA GLU A 128 14.02 1.25 11.75
C GLU A 128 13.51 0.26 10.70
N GLY A 129 13.51 -1.03 11.04
CA GLY A 129 13.13 -2.08 10.11
C GLY A 129 14.09 -2.24 8.94
N LYS A 130 14.01 -3.40 8.28
CA LYS A 130 14.82 -3.70 7.11
C LYS A 130 14.02 -3.33 5.87
N ALA A 131 14.58 -2.47 5.01
CA ALA A 131 13.92 -2.14 3.74
C ALA A 131 13.70 -3.41 2.90
N PRO A 132 12.54 -3.54 2.22
CA PRO A 132 12.28 -4.66 1.33
C PRO A 132 13.23 -4.64 0.13
N LYS A 133 13.35 -5.77 -0.56
CA LYS A 133 14.04 -5.79 -1.85
C LYS A 133 13.11 -5.20 -2.91
N GLN A 134 13.56 -4.15 -3.61
CA GLN A 134 12.78 -3.49 -4.66
C GLN A 134 12.28 -4.47 -5.74
N TYR A 135 13.16 -5.38 -6.18
CA TYR A 135 12.83 -6.40 -7.17
C TYR A 135 12.77 -7.77 -6.51
N LYS A 136 11.65 -8.49 -6.73
CA LYS A 136 11.59 -9.92 -6.43
C LYS A 136 12.68 -10.59 -7.25
N VAL A 137 13.59 -11.30 -6.58
CA VAL A 137 14.57 -12.14 -7.28
C VAL A 137 13.77 -13.25 -7.93
N GLN A 138 13.43 -13.09 -9.21
CA GLN A 138 13.04 -14.22 -10.04
C GLN A 138 14.29 -15.09 -10.12
N ARG A 139 14.41 -16.09 -9.24
CA ARG A 139 15.31 -17.20 -9.53
C ARG A 139 14.80 -17.78 -10.84
N LYS A 140 15.61 -17.71 -11.90
CA LYS A 140 15.38 -18.58 -13.04
C LYS A 140 15.45 -20.00 -12.49
N VAL A 141 14.31 -20.67 -12.45
CA VAL A 141 14.28 -22.11 -12.18
C VAL A 141 15.06 -22.75 -13.31
N GLY A 142 16.22 -23.34 -13.00
CA GLY A 142 17.05 -24.07 -13.97
C GLY A 142 18.42 -23.49 -14.35
N GLU A 143 18.88 -22.37 -13.78
CA GLU A 143 20.27 -21.91 -14.05
C GLU A 143 21.33 -22.69 -13.25
N ASP A 144 20.95 -23.29 -12.11
CA ASP A 144 21.81 -24.14 -11.27
C ASP A 144 21.38 -25.63 -11.28
N LEU A 145 20.34 -26.00 -12.03
CA LEU A 145 19.93 -27.40 -12.17
C LEU A 145 20.55 -27.95 -13.45
N GLU A 146 21.31 -29.03 -13.32
CA GLU A 146 21.75 -29.80 -14.49
C GLU A 146 20.50 -30.24 -15.27
N GLU A 147 20.56 -30.25 -16.62
CA GLU A 147 19.41 -30.59 -17.49
C GLU A 147 18.75 -31.92 -17.09
N ASP A 148 19.55 -32.83 -16.54
CA ASP A 148 19.14 -34.14 -16.05
C ASP A 148 18.25 -34.07 -14.79
N GLU A 149 18.54 -33.16 -13.84
CA GLU A 149 17.72 -32.98 -12.63
C GLU A 149 16.39 -32.30 -12.96
N PHE A 150 16.39 -31.32 -13.87
CA PHE A 150 15.18 -30.66 -14.32
C PHE A 150 14.27 -31.65 -15.07
N SER A 151 14.84 -32.47 -15.94
CA SER A 151 14.12 -33.54 -16.65
C SER A 151 13.50 -34.55 -15.69
N TYR A 152 14.25 -34.98 -14.66
CA TYR A 152 13.75 -35.93 -13.67
C TYR A 152 12.59 -35.36 -12.85
N LEU A 153 12.72 -34.14 -12.34
CA LEU A 153 11.67 -33.47 -11.57
C LEU A 153 10.40 -33.26 -12.42
N THR A 154 10.57 -32.81 -13.67
CA THR A 154 9.45 -32.56 -14.58
C THR A 154 8.76 -33.85 -14.97
N LYS A 155 9.53 -34.92 -15.20
CA LYS A 155 8.99 -36.25 -15.53
C LYS A 155 8.23 -36.83 -14.35
N ASN A 156 8.71 -36.67 -13.12
CA ASN A 156 8.04 -37.14 -11.91
C ASN A 156 6.76 -36.32 -11.59
N LEU A 157 6.76 -35.02 -11.91
CA LEU A 157 5.58 -34.16 -11.75
C LEU A 157 4.51 -34.48 -12.81
N LEU A 158 4.91 -34.72 -14.07
CA LEU A 158 4.01 -35.14 -15.15
C LEU A 158 3.53 -36.59 -15.03
N SER A 159 4.33 -37.47 -14.44
CA SER A 159 3.94 -38.86 -14.16
C SER A 159 3.03 -38.98 -12.95
N GLY A 160 2.80 -37.89 -12.21
CA GLY A 160 1.92 -37.86 -11.04
C GLY A 160 2.54 -38.48 -9.78
N GLU A 161 3.81 -38.86 -9.81
CA GLU A 161 4.50 -39.61 -8.74
C GLU A 161 4.76 -38.75 -7.49
N ILE A 162 4.67 -37.42 -7.61
CA ILE A 162 4.87 -36.47 -6.50
C ILE A 162 3.52 -36.07 -5.85
N ALA A 163 2.37 -36.49 -6.40
CA ALA A 163 1.06 -36.18 -5.83
C ALA A 163 0.73 -37.01 -4.56
N GLU A 164 1.42 -38.14 -4.32
CA GLU A 164 1.08 -39.03 -3.20
C GLU A 164 1.69 -38.62 -1.85
N GLU A 165 2.76 -37.81 -1.80
CA GLU A 165 3.39 -37.44 -0.51
C GLU A 165 2.80 -36.19 0.17
N MET A 166 1.77 -35.55 -0.40
CA MET A 166 0.99 -34.50 0.29
C MET A 166 -0.38 -34.98 0.79
N SER A 167 -0.67 -36.28 0.70
CA SER A 167 -1.93 -36.89 1.17
C SER A 167 -1.83 -37.54 2.56
N ALA A 168 -0.70 -37.43 3.27
CA ALA A 168 -0.46 -38.13 4.53
C ALA A 168 -0.66 -37.27 5.80
N GLU A 169 -1.50 -36.25 5.75
CA GLU A 169 -2.07 -35.66 6.97
C GLU A 169 -3.52 -36.13 7.07
N GLU A 170 -3.68 -37.33 7.64
CA GLU A 170 -4.97 -37.88 8.02
C GLU A 170 -5.63 -36.93 9.02
N VAL A 171 -6.71 -36.27 8.59
CA VAL A 171 -7.70 -35.74 9.51
C VAL A 171 -8.43 -36.96 10.09
N ASP A 172 -8.16 -37.20 11.37
CA ASP A 172 -8.80 -38.21 12.22
C ASP A 172 -10.32 -37.98 12.26
N GLU A 173 -11.06 -38.70 11.41
CA GLU A 173 -12.51 -38.89 11.52
C GLU A 173 -12.78 -40.20 12.26
N GLY A 174 -12.96 -40.10 13.59
CA GLY A 174 -13.43 -41.19 14.44
C GLY A 174 -14.94 -41.15 14.69
N GLU A 175 -15.65 -42.05 14.00
CA GLU A 175 -16.97 -42.72 14.21
C GLU A 175 -17.81 -42.37 15.48
N THR A 176 -19.08 -41.93 15.31
CA THR A 176 -20.37 -42.67 15.46
C THR A 176 -20.56 -43.39 16.82
N ASP A 177 -21.63 -43.22 17.60
CA ASP A 177 -23.07 -43.45 17.38
C ASP A 177 -23.86 -42.91 18.60
N ASP A 178 -25.15 -42.59 18.42
CA ASP A 178 -26.29 -43.21 19.15
C ASP A 178 -27.56 -42.33 19.22
N MET A 179 -28.69 -43.02 19.24
CA MET A 179 -30.03 -42.65 18.75
C MET A 179 -30.91 -41.77 19.66
N GLY A 180 -31.95 -41.20 19.02
CA GLY A 180 -33.23 -40.77 19.62
C GLY A 180 -33.48 -39.27 19.43
N GLU A 181 -34.65 -38.76 19.08
CA GLU A 181 -35.99 -39.30 18.89
C GLU A 181 -36.83 -38.23 18.16
N GLU A 182 -37.92 -38.68 17.58
CA GLU A 182 -38.98 -38.09 16.74
C GLU A 182 -39.43 -36.64 16.99
N GLY A 183 -39.96 -36.04 15.92
CA GLY A 183 -40.78 -34.84 15.94
C GLY A 183 -41.14 -34.37 14.53
N ASP A 184 -42.15 -35.00 13.92
CA ASP A 184 -42.88 -34.50 12.76
C ASP A 184 -43.39 -33.06 13.00
N ASP A 185 -43.37 -32.19 11.98
CA ASP A 185 -44.56 -31.40 11.60
C ASP A 185 -44.34 -30.76 10.22
N ASP A 186 -45.22 -31.15 9.30
CA ASP A 186 -45.44 -30.53 7.99
C ASP A 186 -45.95 -29.09 8.12
N GLY A 187 -45.68 -28.24 7.13
CA GLY A 187 -46.41 -26.98 7.02
C GLY A 187 -45.86 -25.98 6.01
N ASP A 188 -46.18 -26.20 4.73
CA ASP A 188 -46.40 -25.11 3.77
C ASP A 188 -47.37 -24.07 4.36
N ASP A 189 -47.11 -22.77 4.18
CA ASP A 189 -48.04 -21.88 3.48
C ASP A 189 -47.44 -20.47 3.28
N ASP A 190 -47.75 -19.94 2.10
CA ASP A 190 -47.68 -18.55 1.70
C ASP A 190 -48.30 -17.60 2.74
N SER A 191 -47.82 -16.35 2.77
CA SER A 191 -48.70 -15.20 2.57
C SER A 191 -47.93 -13.88 2.56
N ASN A 192 -48.08 -13.24 1.40
CA ASN A 192 -48.07 -11.81 1.15
C ASN A 192 -48.87 -11.03 2.22
N ASP A 193 -48.37 -9.88 2.68
CA ASP A 193 -49.25 -8.77 3.08
C ASP A 193 -48.56 -7.42 2.88
N ASP A 194 -48.91 -6.81 1.75
CA ASP A 194 -48.92 -5.37 1.54
C ASP A 194 -49.94 -4.72 2.49
N PHE A 195 -49.63 -3.66 3.26
CA PHE A 195 -50.63 -2.58 3.42
C PHE A 195 -50.13 -1.20 3.95
N TYR A 196 -50.02 -0.26 2.99
CA TYR A 196 -50.29 1.21 2.92
C TYR A 196 -50.04 2.23 4.04
N GLY A 197 -49.63 3.41 3.55
CA GLY A 197 -49.93 4.73 4.10
C GLY A 197 -49.47 5.87 3.18
N GLU A 198 -50.22 6.13 2.09
CA GLU A 198 -50.20 7.38 1.31
C GLU A 198 -50.75 8.57 2.12
N GLU A 199 -50.24 9.77 1.84
CA GLU A 199 -50.99 10.95 1.33
C GLU A 199 -49.99 12.14 1.24
N GLU A 200 -49.67 12.62 0.03
CA GLU A 200 -50.38 13.67 -0.74
C GLU A 200 -50.14 15.09 -0.19
N GLY A 201 -49.73 16.00 -1.08
CA GLY A 201 -49.50 17.41 -0.74
C GLY A 201 -48.63 18.15 -1.76
N GLY A 202 -49.22 18.48 -2.91
CA GLY A 202 -48.57 19.26 -3.98
C GLY A 202 -48.26 20.72 -3.65
N GLY A 203 -47.74 21.42 -4.65
CA GLY A 203 -47.55 22.87 -4.64
C GLY A 203 -46.47 23.32 -5.62
N ASP A 204 -46.94 23.81 -6.77
CA ASP A 204 -46.20 24.62 -7.74
C ASP A 204 -45.60 25.91 -7.11
N ASP A 205 -44.85 26.65 -7.93
CA ASP A 205 -44.65 28.13 -7.92
C ASP A 205 -43.23 28.66 -7.57
N ASP A 206 -42.52 29.03 -8.65
CA ASP A 206 -41.71 30.24 -8.88
C ASP A 206 -41.00 30.98 -7.73
N TYR A 207 -39.68 31.22 -7.89
CA TYR A 207 -39.04 32.55 -7.99
C TYR A 207 -37.56 32.44 -8.42
#